data_AF-A0A2K9HK79-F1
#
_entry.id   AF-A0A2K9HK79-F1
#
_cell.length_a   1.000
_cell.length_b   1.000
_cell.length_c   1.000
_cell.angle_alpha   90.00
_cell.angle_beta   90.00
_cell.angle_gamma   90.00
#
_symmetry.space_group_name_H-M   'P 1'
#
loop_
_entity.id
_entity.type
_entity.pdbx_description
1 polymer ?
#
loop_
_entity_poly.entity_id
_entity_poly.type
_entity_poly.pdbx_seq_one_letter_code
_entity_poly.pdbx_strand_id
1 'polypeptide(L)'
;MAHRKTCFVLLFLAFLLACASCSNPQDEDRKSSFQLDKPYREIMQGSTLRVFITSGSGDLQISNSNAFKDYARIAYARTPEQAGHVGVLSIQALQVGEFQVSLTDNLTKERQQLTVKVLPPYLLLEIHEGSDPVWSIGSGVSGLFLVQNAAHSFYLCRYKPTLYRYVSPAVLSGVYEIVMKDGVPTNLRLQSKKQGIVRDFTLTGKNKKEALEKLGRLGRLGLLPNEEKFICPVFLDEHDMEEHIMAEMTYKEATLPEKVME
;
A
#
# COMPACT_ATOMS: atom_id res chain seq x y z
N MET A 1 70.21 -11.94 40.07
CA MET A 1 68.74 -11.89 40.26
C MET A 1 68.14 -10.50 39.93
N ALA A 2 68.66 -9.77 38.95
CA ALA A 2 68.18 -8.41 38.63
C ALA A 2 67.32 -8.31 37.35
N HIS A 3 67.43 -9.26 36.40
CA HIS A 3 66.75 -9.18 35.11
C HIS A 3 65.27 -9.62 35.09
N ARG A 4 64.82 -10.37 36.10
CA ARG A 4 63.45 -10.94 36.11
C ARG A 4 62.39 -9.94 36.59
N LYS A 5 62.79 -8.91 37.35
CA LYS A 5 61.89 -7.89 37.90
C LYS A 5 61.63 -6.76 36.89
N THR A 6 62.62 -6.38 36.08
CA THR A 6 62.49 -5.33 35.05
C THR A 6 61.58 -5.72 33.90
N CYS A 7 61.58 -7.01 33.50
CA CYS A 7 60.72 -7.50 32.42
C CYS A 7 59.23 -7.48 32.83
N PHE A 8 58.92 -7.75 34.11
CA PHE A 8 57.54 -7.75 34.61
C PHE A 8 56.96 -6.35 34.73
N VAL A 9 57.78 -5.35 35.09
CA VAL A 9 57.37 -3.93 35.18
C VAL A 9 57.11 -3.35 33.78
N LEU A 10 57.93 -3.70 32.79
CA LEU A 10 57.73 -3.29 31.40
C LEU A 10 56.46 -3.91 30.78
N LEU A 11 56.16 -5.17 31.10
CA LEU A 11 54.93 -5.83 30.65
C LEU A 11 53.67 -5.21 31.28
N PHE A 12 53.73 -4.85 32.57
CA PHE A 12 52.64 -4.18 33.27
C PHE A 12 52.39 -2.76 32.76
N LEU A 13 53.45 -2.01 32.43
CA LEU A 13 53.33 -0.66 31.88
C LEU A 13 52.79 -0.68 30.43
N ALA A 14 53.17 -1.68 29.63
CA ALA A 14 52.61 -1.90 28.29
C ALA A 14 51.12 -2.30 28.34
N PHE A 15 50.70 -3.06 29.35
CA PHE A 15 49.29 -3.43 29.56
C PHE A 15 48.44 -2.22 29.99
N LEU A 16 48.96 -1.36 30.88
CA LEU A 16 48.28 -0.13 31.29
C LEU A 16 48.14 0.88 30.14
N LEU A 17 49.13 0.97 29.24
CA LEU A 17 49.06 1.80 28.03
C LEU A 17 48.10 1.21 26.98
N ALA A 18 47.96 -0.12 26.89
CA ALA A 18 46.98 -0.78 26.02
C ALA A 18 45.54 -0.61 26.52
N CYS A 19 45.31 -0.61 27.83
CA CYS A 19 44.00 -0.30 28.41
C CYS A 19 43.63 1.19 28.36
N ALA A 20 44.61 2.08 28.16
CA ALA A 20 44.38 3.51 27.91
C ALA A 20 44.19 3.85 26.42
N SER A 21 44.17 2.85 25.54
CA SER A 21 43.88 3.01 24.10
C SER A 21 42.39 3.30 23.88
N CYS A 22 42.04 4.55 24.16
CA CYS A 22 41.07 5.36 23.44
C CYS A 22 39.81 4.62 22.97
N SER A 23 38.86 4.40 23.87
CA SER A 23 37.48 4.69 23.48
C SER A 23 37.41 6.20 23.23
N ASN A 24 37.50 6.61 21.96
CA ASN A 24 37.16 7.98 21.60
C ASN A 24 35.70 8.21 22.03
N PRO A 25 35.41 9.14 22.95
CA PRO A 25 34.03 9.47 23.30
C PRO A 25 33.26 10.07 22.12
N GLN A 26 33.96 10.41 21.03
CA GLN A 26 33.39 11.01 19.82
C GLN A 26 32.61 10.04 18.93
N ASP A 27 32.73 8.73 19.10
CA ASP A 27 31.96 7.77 18.27
C ASP A 27 30.56 7.47 18.83
N GLU A 28 30.26 7.83 20.08
CA GLU A 28 28.88 7.68 20.61
C GLU A 28 27.94 8.82 20.19
N ASP A 29 28.46 9.92 19.65
CA ASP A 29 27.65 11.13 19.36
C ASP A 29 27.43 11.37 17.85
N ARG A 30 27.93 10.50 16.97
CA ARG A 30 27.58 10.52 15.55
C ARG A 30 26.23 9.86 15.35
N LYS A 31 25.17 10.65 15.54
CA LYS A 31 23.83 10.28 15.09
C LYS A 31 23.88 9.89 13.61
N SER A 32 23.19 8.81 13.26
CA SER A 32 23.13 8.33 11.88
C SER A 32 22.54 9.41 10.97
N SER A 33 22.99 9.45 9.70
CA SER A 33 22.40 10.33 8.68
C SER A 33 20.91 10.01 8.53
N PHE A 34 20.07 11.05 8.50
CA PHE A 34 18.63 10.94 8.37
C PHE A 34 18.24 10.62 6.92
N GLN A 35 17.68 9.42 6.74
CA GLN A 35 17.19 8.92 5.47
C GLN A 35 15.85 8.20 5.65
N LEU A 36 15.00 8.28 4.62
CA LEU A 36 13.80 7.47 4.50
C LEU A 36 14.13 6.19 3.73
N ASP A 37 13.79 5.04 4.29
CA ASP A 37 13.96 3.73 3.62
C ASP A 37 13.32 3.69 2.23
N LYS A 38 12.14 4.31 2.12
CA LYS A 38 11.40 4.40 0.86
C LYS A 38 10.77 5.80 0.78
N PRO A 39 11.06 6.60 -0.27
CA PRO A 39 10.56 7.98 -0.41
C PRO A 39 9.18 8.07 -1.08
N TYR A 40 8.55 6.93 -1.41
CA TYR A 40 7.22 6.85 -1.99
C TYR A 40 6.35 5.86 -1.21
N ARG A 41 5.07 6.20 -1.00
CA ARG A 41 4.05 5.33 -0.39
C ARG A 41 2.71 5.49 -1.07
N GLU A 42 1.97 4.40 -1.09
CA GLU A 42 0.55 4.39 -1.41
C GLU A 42 -0.22 4.10 -0.12
N ILE A 43 -1.40 4.68 0.01
CA ILE A 43 -2.30 4.45 1.14
C ILE A 43 -3.74 4.54 0.64
N MET A 44 -4.61 3.66 1.13
CA MET A 44 -6.04 3.73 0.85
C MET A 44 -6.70 4.92 1.56
N GLN A 45 -7.62 5.59 0.88
CA GLN A 45 -8.44 6.63 1.50
C GLN A 45 -9.19 6.08 2.72
N GLY A 46 -9.13 6.78 3.85
CA GLY A 46 -9.71 6.36 5.12
C GLY A 46 -8.73 5.58 6.02
N SER A 47 -7.68 4.99 5.45
CA SER A 47 -6.67 4.23 6.20
C SER A 47 -5.61 5.13 6.84
N THR A 48 -4.79 4.55 7.71
CA THR A 48 -3.65 5.22 8.35
C THR A 48 -2.35 4.49 8.06
N LEU A 49 -1.42 5.18 7.42
CA LEU A 49 -0.06 4.71 7.17
C LEU A 49 0.84 5.12 8.33
N ARG A 50 1.64 4.17 8.82
CA ARG A 50 2.70 4.43 9.79
C ARG A 50 4.06 4.27 9.12
N VAL A 51 4.83 5.35 9.07
CA VAL A 51 6.21 5.33 8.60
C VAL A 51 7.12 5.39 9.82
N PHE A 52 7.81 4.29 10.09
CA PHE A 52 8.81 4.20 11.14
C PHE A 52 10.11 4.86 10.68
N ILE A 53 10.58 5.83 11.45
CA ILE A 53 11.84 6.53 11.20
C ILE A 53 12.94 5.80 11.95
N THR A 54 13.90 5.23 11.23
CA THR A 54 14.94 4.35 11.79
C THR A 54 16.33 4.98 11.84
N SER A 55 16.50 6.18 11.27
CA SER A 55 17.77 6.90 11.19
C SER A 55 17.60 8.38 11.53
N GLY A 56 18.70 9.10 11.73
CA GLY A 56 18.66 10.48 12.21
C GLY A 56 18.57 10.57 13.73
N SER A 57 18.19 11.74 14.22
CA SER A 57 18.03 12.04 15.64
C SER A 57 16.63 11.75 16.19
N GLY A 58 15.64 11.67 15.30
CA GLY A 58 14.23 11.61 15.64
C GLY A 58 13.62 12.95 16.09
N ASP A 59 14.39 14.04 16.11
CA ASP A 59 13.85 15.40 16.26
C ASP A 59 13.51 15.96 14.88
N LEU A 60 12.31 15.61 14.39
CA LEU A 60 11.87 15.95 13.05
C LEU A 60 10.85 17.09 13.05
N GLN A 61 11.08 18.05 12.17
CA GLN A 61 10.10 19.05 11.78
C GLN A 61 9.40 18.63 10.49
N ILE A 62 8.06 18.71 10.47
CA ILE A 62 7.26 18.58 9.26
C ILE A 62 6.99 19.96 8.69
N SER A 63 7.41 20.18 7.44
CA SER A 63 7.07 21.38 6.67
C SER A 63 5.90 21.09 5.73
N ASN A 64 5.10 22.11 5.42
CA ASN A 64 3.93 22.09 4.52
C ASN A 64 2.60 21.55 5.09
N SER A 65 2.38 21.64 6.40
CA SER A 65 1.15 21.13 7.05
C SER A 65 -0.18 21.66 6.51
N ASN A 66 -0.19 22.80 5.80
CA ASN A 66 -1.40 23.35 5.15
C ASN A 66 -1.64 22.79 3.75
N ALA A 67 -0.58 22.42 3.01
CA ALA A 67 -0.67 22.09 1.58
C ALA A 67 -1.38 20.76 1.30
N PHE A 68 -1.50 19.88 2.32
CA PHE A 68 -2.11 18.57 2.21
C PHE A 68 -3.30 18.36 3.15
N LYS A 69 -3.85 19.42 3.77
CA LYS A 69 -4.94 19.28 4.77
C LYS A 69 -6.20 18.63 4.22
N ASP A 70 -6.48 18.85 2.95
CA ASP A 70 -7.63 18.26 2.26
C ASP A 70 -7.37 16.77 1.96
N TYR A 71 -6.10 16.38 1.76
CA TYR A 71 -5.69 15.02 1.42
C TYR A 71 -5.38 14.14 2.63
N ALA A 72 -4.84 14.69 3.72
CA ALA A 72 -4.38 13.91 4.87
C ALA A 72 -4.27 14.70 6.18
N ARG A 73 -4.34 13.98 7.30
CA ARG A 73 -3.88 14.44 8.62
C ARG A 73 -2.58 13.75 8.95
N ILE A 74 -1.59 14.54 9.36
CA ILE A 74 -0.25 14.04 9.67
C ILE A 74 0.10 14.37 11.11
N ALA A 75 0.60 13.36 11.82
CA ALA A 75 1.14 13.49 13.16
C ALA A 75 2.52 12.82 13.22
N TYR A 76 3.44 13.40 13.98
CA TYR A 76 4.73 12.80 14.27
C TYR A 76 4.90 12.65 15.77
N ALA A 77 5.37 11.49 16.19
CA ALA A 77 5.74 11.22 17.58
C ALA A 77 7.15 10.64 17.60
N ARG A 78 8.02 11.25 18.40
CA ARG A 78 9.33 10.68 18.71
C ARG A 78 9.14 9.45 19.61
N THR A 79 9.89 8.40 19.35
CA THR A 79 9.82 7.17 20.14
C THR A 79 10.98 7.06 21.12
N PRO A 80 10.78 6.38 22.27
CA PRO A 80 11.87 6.09 23.19
C PRO A 80 12.96 5.27 22.49
N GLU A 81 14.22 5.43 22.90
CA GLU A 81 15.39 4.81 22.25
C GLU A 81 15.33 3.27 22.17
N GLN A 82 14.55 2.63 23.06
CA GLN A 82 14.41 1.18 23.13
C GLN A 82 13.44 0.59 22.10
N ALA A 83 12.78 1.40 21.27
CA ALA A 83 11.73 0.95 20.33
C ALA A 83 12.26 0.40 19.00
N GLY A 84 13.57 0.45 18.75
CA GLY A 84 14.18 0.05 17.45
C GLY A 84 13.94 1.03 16.30
N HIS A 85 13.34 2.19 16.60
CA HIS A 85 13.13 3.33 15.70
C HIS A 85 13.11 4.61 16.53
N VAL A 86 13.42 5.75 15.90
CA VAL A 86 13.56 7.06 16.56
C VAL A 86 12.29 7.91 16.49
N GLY A 87 11.32 7.54 15.65
CA GLY A 87 9.99 8.14 15.64
C GLY A 87 9.02 7.47 14.68
N VAL A 88 7.75 7.90 14.73
CA VAL A 88 6.69 7.41 13.86
C VAL A 88 5.95 8.58 13.26
N LEU A 89 5.91 8.63 11.93
CA LEU A 89 5.04 9.51 11.16
C LEU A 89 3.73 8.76 10.86
N SER A 90 2.63 9.26 11.39
CA SER A 90 1.28 8.74 11.13
C SER A 90 0.57 9.64 10.12
N ILE A 91 0.09 9.05 9.04
CA ILE A 91 -0.60 9.74 7.95
C ILE A 91 -1.98 9.11 7.79
N GLN A 92 -3.03 9.83 8.20
CA GLN A 92 -4.41 9.44 7.95
C GLN A 92 -4.85 10.04 6.61
N ALA A 93 -5.18 9.19 5.64
CA ALA A 93 -5.64 9.63 4.32
C ALA A 93 -7.12 10.02 4.35
N LEU A 94 -7.42 11.22 3.85
CA LEU A 94 -8.77 11.80 3.84
C LEU A 94 -9.37 11.85 2.44
N GLN A 95 -8.58 12.22 1.42
CA GLN A 95 -9.04 12.39 0.05
C GLN A 95 -8.02 11.84 -0.95
N VAL A 96 -8.52 11.26 -2.03
CA VAL A 96 -7.73 10.76 -3.17
C VAL A 96 -6.90 11.89 -3.78
N GLY A 97 -5.66 11.58 -4.14
CA GLY A 97 -4.72 12.50 -4.73
C GLY A 97 -3.28 12.18 -4.36
N GLU A 98 -2.35 13.05 -4.72
CA GLU A 98 -0.94 12.89 -4.43
C GLU A 98 -0.41 14.14 -3.71
N PHE A 99 0.37 13.94 -2.66
CA PHE A 99 1.00 15.03 -1.91
C PHE A 99 2.40 14.65 -1.42
N GLN A 100 3.19 15.68 -1.09
CA GLN A 100 4.55 15.50 -0.57
C GLN A 100 4.66 16.02 0.86
N VAL A 101 5.23 15.18 1.72
CA VAL A 101 5.56 15.50 3.11
C VAL A 101 7.06 15.76 3.19
N SER A 102 7.42 16.94 3.67
CA SER A 102 8.82 17.33 3.83
C SER A 102 9.22 17.22 5.29
N LEU A 103 10.16 16.33 5.57
CA LEU A 103 10.71 16.08 6.90
C LEU A 103 12.10 16.70 6.98
N THR A 104 12.40 17.40 8.06
CA THR A 104 13.74 17.97 8.31
C THR A 104 14.18 17.57 9.70
N ASP A 105 15.33 16.92 9.80
CA ASP A 105 15.94 16.61 11.08
C ASP A 105 16.59 17.88 11.65
N ASN A 106 16.14 18.30 12.83
CA ASN A 106 16.58 19.56 13.43
C ASN A 106 18.03 19.53 13.88
N LEU A 107 18.61 18.35 14.13
CA LEU A 107 19.99 18.18 14.58
C LEU A 107 20.94 17.99 13.40
N THR A 108 20.64 17.07 12.49
CA THR A 108 21.51 16.81 11.33
C THR A 108 21.32 17.84 10.21
N LYS A 109 20.22 18.60 10.22
CA LYS A 109 19.77 19.55 9.19
C LYS A 109 19.46 18.91 7.83
N GLU A 110 19.45 17.58 7.75
CA GLU A 110 19.11 16.84 6.54
C GLU A 110 17.60 16.90 6.29
N ARG A 111 17.22 17.01 5.02
CA ARG A 111 15.83 17.10 4.58
C ARG A 111 15.49 15.91 3.68
N GLN A 112 14.36 15.28 3.97
CA GLN A 112 13.82 14.18 3.19
C GLN A 112 12.41 14.50 2.71
N GLN A 113 12.06 14.00 1.53
CA GLN A 113 10.73 14.13 0.95
C GLN A 113 10.07 12.76 0.84
N LEU A 114 8.86 12.65 1.38
CA LEU A 114 8.01 11.48 1.24
C LEU A 114 6.85 11.86 0.31
N THR A 115 6.78 11.23 -0.85
CA THR A 115 5.62 11.31 -1.74
C THR A 115 4.59 10.28 -1.29
N VAL A 116 3.35 10.72 -1.09
CA VAL A 116 2.24 9.87 -0.68
C VAL A 116 1.13 9.99 -1.70
N LYS A 117 0.71 8.86 -2.26
CA LYS A 117 -0.44 8.75 -3.13
C LYS A 117 -1.61 8.10 -2.39
N VAL A 118 -2.70 8.85 -2.22
CA VAL A 118 -3.94 8.35 -1.66
C VAL A 118 -4.75 7.69 -2.76
N LEU A 119 -4.99 6.40 -2.60
CA LEU A 119 -5.74 5.58 -3.53
C LEU A 119 -7.24 5.59 -3.18
N PRO A 120 -8.13 5.59 -4.18
CA PRO A 120 -9.56 5.41 -3.93
C PRO A 120 -9.85 4.05 -3.29
N PRO A 121 -10.90 3.95 -2.45
CA PRO A 121 -11.40 2.67 -1.97
C PRO A 121 -11.77 1.75 -3.15
N TYR A 122 -11.73 0.45 -2.92
CA TYR A 122 -12.22 -0.54 -3.89
C TYR A 122 -12.92 -1.69 -3.18
N LEU A 123 -13.75 -2.41 -3.94
CA LEU A 123 -14.30 -3.70 -3.54
C LEU A 123 -13.54 -4.80 -4.29
N LEU A 124 -12.96 -5.75 -3.55
CA LEU A 124 -12.40 -6.97 -4.14
C LEU A 124 -13.46 -8.05 -4.18
N LEU A 125 -13.71 -8.59 -5.37
CA LEU A 125 -14.46 -9.82 -5.56
C LEU A 125 -13.49 -10.94 -5.91
N GLU A 126 -13.47 -11.98 -5.09
CA GLU A 126 -12.73 -13.21 -5.38
C GLU A 126 -13.62 -14.15 -6.20
N ILE A 127 -13.10 -14.61 -7.33
CA ILE A 127 -13.83 -15.50 -8.23
C ILE A 127 -13.18 -16.87 -8.18
N HIS A 128 -13.88 -17.79 -7.52
CA HIS A 128 -13.41 -19.16 -7.27
C HIS A 128 -13.69 -20.09 -8.44
N GLU A 129 -14.85 -19.93 -9.08
CA GLU A 129 -15.26 -20.70 -10.24
C GLU A 129 -16.04 -19.77 -11.18
N GLY A 130 -15.82 -19.92 -12.49
CA GLY A 130 -16.49 -19.11 -13.49
C GLY A 130 -16.37 -19.74 -14.87
N SER A 131 -17.43 -19.59 -15.67
CA SER A 131 -17.51 -20.10 -17.04
C SER A 131 -16.90 -19.16 -18.09
N ASP A 132 -16.54 -17.92 -17.73
CA ASP A 132 -15.86 -17.00 -18.65
C ASP A 132 -14.41 -17.47 -18.89
N PRO A 133 -13.95 -17.58 -20.15
CA PRO A 133 -12.58 -17.97 -20.49
C PRO A 133 -11.50 -17.11 -19.83
N VAL A 134 -11.80 -15.86 -19.45
CA VAL A 134 -10.85 -14.97 -18.76
C VAL A 134 -10.39 -15.55 -17.42
N TRP A 135 -11.22 -16.38 -16.77
CA TRP A 135 -10.90 -17.07 -15.53
C TRP A 135 -10.00 -18.30 -15.76
N SER A 136 -10.02 -18.85 -16.98
CA SER A 136 -9.31 -20.07 -17.35
C SER A 136 -7.83 -19.88 -17.67
N ILE A 137 -7.38 -18.64 -17.89
CA ILE A 137 -6.00 -18.36 -18.28
C ILE A 137 -5.07 -18.40 -17.04
N GLY A 138 -4.49 -19.56 -16.72
CA GLY A 138 -3.23 -19.70 -15.94
C GLY A 138 -3.30 -19.82 -14.40
N SER A 139 -4.36 -20.43 -13.86
CA SER A 139 -4.46 -21.10 -12.53
C SER A 139 -4.11 -20.35 -11.23
N GLY A 140 -4.16 -19.02 -11.21
CA GLY A 140 -4.18 -18.22 -9.96
C GLY A 140 -5.60 -17.88 -9.51
N VAL A 141 -5.77 -17.40 -8.26
CA VAL A 141 -7.03 -16.75 -7.86
C VAL A 141 -7.13 -15.44 -8.64
N SER A 142 -8.30 -15.22 -9.24
CA SER A 142 -8.58 -14.01 -10.00
C SER A 142 -9.35 -13.04 -9.12
N GLY A 143 -8.76 -11.88 -8.87
CA GLY A 143 -9.37 -10.79 -8.12
C GLY A 143 -9.94 -9.75 -9.07
N LEU A 144 -11.23 -9.47 -8.94
CA LEU A 144 -11.88 -8.36 -9.60
C LEU A 144 -11.97 -7.18 -8.64
N PHE A 145 -11.13 -6.17 -8.87
CA PHE A 145 -11.09 -4.94 -8.11
C PHE A 145 -12.06 -3.94 -8.75
N LEU A 146 -13.11 -3.56 -8.03
CA LEU A 146 -14.07 -2.54 -8.42
C LEU A 146 -13.73 -1.24 -7.69
N VAL A 147 -13.07 -0.33 -8.38
CA VAL A 147 -12.56 0.91 -7.79
C VAL A 147 -13.67 1.94 -7.66
N GLN A 148 -13.78 2.54 -6.48
CA GLN A 148 -14.70 3.63 -6.19
C GLN A 148 -14.10 4.97 -6.67
N ASN A 149 -13.95 5.11 -7.98
CA ASN A 149 -13.53 6.36 -8.62
C ASN A 149 -14.59 6.86 -9.63
N ALA A 150 -14.40 8.08 -10.15
CA ALA A 150 -15.39 8.69 -11.05
C ALA A 150 -15.65 7.92 -12.35
N ALA A 151 -14.69 7.12 -12.79
CA ALA A 151 -14.82 6.29 -13.99
C ALA A 151 -15.43 4.90 -13.70
N HIS A 152 -15.66 4.55 -12.43
CA HIS A 152 -15.97 3.18 -12.00
C HIS A 152 -15.01 2.19 -12.64
N SER A 153 -13.70 2.38 -12.41
CA SER A 153 -12.68 1.55 -13.05
C SER A 153 -12.69 0.15 -12.45
N PHE A 154 -12.57 -0.89 -13.28
CA PHE A 154 -12.26 -2.23 -12.80
C PHE A 154 -10.87 -2.67 -13.23
N TYR A 155 -10.28 -3.54 -12.41
CA TYR A 155 -9.05 -4.25 -12.72
C TYR A 155 -9.23 -5.72 -12.38
N LEU A 156 -8.98 -6.57 -13.37
CA LEU A 156 -8.90 -8.00 -13.18
C LEU A 156 -7.43 -8.38 -13.06
N CYS A 157 -7.03 -8.80 -11.88
CA CYS A 157 -5.65 -9.16 -11.57
C CYS A 157 -5.57 -10.62 -11.15
N ARG A 158 -4.42 -11.26 -11.41
CA ARG A 158 -4.09 -12.56 -10.81
C ARG A 158 -3.34 -12.31 -9.50
N TYR A 159 -3.65 -13.08 -8.47
CA TYR A 159 -2.80 -13.19 -7.29
C TYR A 159 -2.86 -14.60 -6.73
N LYS A 160 -1.85 -14.97 -5.94
CA LYS A 160 -1.83 -16.22 -5.21
C LYS A 160 -2.02 -15.89 -3.73
N PRO A 161 -3.12 -16.33 -3.09
CA PRO A 161 -3.38 -16.02 -1.68
C PRO A 161 -2.25 -16.47 -0.75
N THR A 162 -1.47 -17.49 -1.15
CA THR A 162 -0.41 -18.08 -0.34
C THR A 162 0.93 -17.34 -0.36
N LEU A 163 1.08 -16.29 -1.18
CA LEU A 163 2.30 -15.45 -1.28
C LEU A 163 1.90 -13.99 -1.10
N TYR A 164 1.68 -13.61 0.15
CA TYR A 164 1.08 -12.38 0.70
C TYR A 164 1.71 -11.01 0.33
N ARG A 165 2.23 -10.78 -0.88
CA ARG A 165 2.90 -9.51 -1.22
C ARG A 165 2.72 -9.01 -2.65
N TYR A 166 1.98 -9.70 -3.51
CA TYR A 166 2.00 -9.37 -4.94
C TYR A 166 0.68 -9.61 -5.66
N VAL A 167 -0.03 -8.51 -5.93
CA VAL A 167 -1.04 -8.46 -6.99
C VAL A 167 -0.31 -8.30 -8.33
N SER A 168 -0.61 -9.15 -9.32
CA SER A 168 -0.02 -9.00 -10.65
C SER A 168 -0.61 -7.79 -11.40
N PRO A 169 0.07 -7.29 -12.45
CA PRO A 169 -0.53 -6.34 -13.36
C PRO A 169 -1.87 -6.84 -13.89
N ALA A 170 -2.80 -5.90 -14.13
CA ALA A 170 -4.14 -6.23 -14.58
C ALA A 170 -4.11 -6.96 -15.93
N VAL A 171 -4.71 -8.14 -15.97
CA VAL A 171 -4.94 -8.93 -17.18
C VAL A 171 -6.02 -8.29 -18.05
N LEU A 172 -7.01 -7.67 -17.40
CA LEU A 172 -8.05 -6.90 -18.03
C LEU A 172 -8.35 -5.65 -17.19
N SER A 173 -8.65 -4.54 -17.84
CA SER A 173 -9.12 -3.34 -17.15
C SER A 173 -10.13 -2.60 -18.01
N GLY A 174 -10.93 -1.76 -17.36
CA GLY A 174 -12.06 -1.13 -18.00
C GLY A 174 -12.91 -0.35 -17.03
N VAL A 175 -14.16 -0.15 -17.39
CA VAL A 175 -15.18 0.47 -16.54
C VAL A 175 -16.25 -0.56 -16.17
N TYR A 176 -16.82 -0.44 -14.99
CA TYR A 176 -17.90 -1.30 -14.53
C TYR A 176 -19.20 -0.52 -14.30
N GLU A 177 -20.30 -1.25 -14.38
CA GLU A 177 -21.64 -0.79 -14.05
C GLU A 177 -22.29 -1.85 -13.16
N ILE A 178 -22.89 -1.42 -12.04
CA ILE A 178 -23.72 -2.27 -11.19
C ILE A 178 -25.17 -1.98 -11.54
N VAL A 179 -25.83 -2.95 -12.17
CA VAL A 179 -27.25 -2.84 -12.54
C VAL A 179 -28.10 -3.14 -11.31
N MET A 180 -28.99 -2.21 -10.97
CA MET A 180 -29.84 -2.28 -9.79
C MET A 180 -31.30 -2.50 -10.20
N LYS A 181 -32.02 -3.35 -9.45
CA LYS A 181 -33.48 -3.51 -9.53
C LYS A 181 -34.06 -3.48 -8.12
N ASP A 182 -35.02 -2.59 -7.87
CA ASP A 182 -35.65 -2.43 -6.55
C ASP A 182 -34.64 -2.26 -5.39
N GLY A 183 -33.52 -1.58 -5.67
CA GLY A 183 -32.46 -1.33 -4.69
C GLY A 183 -31.50 -2.50 -4.46
N VAL A 184 -31.66 -3.61 -5.18
CA VAL A 184 -30.82 -4.81 -5.12
C VAL A 184 -29.96 -4.92 -6.39
N PRO A 185 -28.65 -5.19 -6.28
CA PRO A 185 -27.82 -5.40 -7.47
C PRO A 185 -28.19 -6.72 -8.15
N THR A 186 -28.46 -6.68 -9.45
CA THR A 186 -28.85 -7.85 -10.25
C THR A 186 -27.78 -8.26 -11.26
N ASN A 187 -27.00 -7.31 -11.77
CA ASN A 187 -25.90 -7.60 -12.68
C ASN A 187 -24.68 -6.74 -12.39
N LEU A 188 -23.51 -7.27 -12.72
CA LEU A 188 -22.27 -6.51 -12.84
C LEU A 188 -21.82 -6.57 -14.29
N ARG A 189 -21.74 -5.41 -14.94
CA ARG A 189 -21.27 -5.29 -16.32
C ARG A 189 -19.86 -4.71 -16.35
N LEU A 190 -18.95 -5.36 -17.05
CA LEU A 190 -17.57 -4.93 -17.23
C LEU A 190 -17.33 -4.61 -18.71
N GLN A 191 -16.94 -3.38 -19.02
CA GLN A 191 -16.57 -2.95 -20.36
C GLN A 191 -15.06 -2.73 -20.44
N SER A 192 -14.36 -3.60 -21.16
CA SER A 192 -12.91 -3.56 -21.31
C SER A 192 -12.43 -2.36 -22.13
N LYS A 193 -11.24 -1.84 -21.80
CA LYS A 193 -10.51 -0.88 -22.66
C LYS A 193 -10.07 -1.49 -23.99
N LYS A 194 -9.84 -2.82 -24.04
CA LYS A 194 -9.62 -3.54 -25.31
C LYS A 194 -10.96 -3.55 -26.06
N GLN A 195 -10.99 -2.87 -27.22
CA GLN A 195 -12.19 -2.50 -27.96
C GLN A 195 -13.19 -3.66 -28.08
N GLY A 196 -14.43 -3.42 -27.63
CA GLY A 196 -15.60 -4.26 -27.93
C GLY A 196 -15.93 -5.39 -26.96
N ILE A 197 -15.13 -5.63 -25.92
CA ILE A 197 -15.43 -6.72 -24.98
C ILE A 197 -16.27 -6.21 -23.81
N VAL A 198 -17.52 -6.67 -23.75
CA VAL A 198 -18.44 -6.45 -22.63
C VAL A 198 -18.73 -7.79 -21.97
N ARG A 199 -18.50 -7.86 -20.66
CA ARG A 199 -18.91 -8.99 -19.84
C ARG A 199 -20.08 -8.61 -18.97
N ASP A 200 -21.18 -9.36 -19.06
CA ASP A 200 -22.36 -9.16 -18.24
C ASP A 200 -22.51 -10.37 -17.31
N PHE A 201 -22.31 -10.13 -16.02
CA PHE A 201 -22.42 -11.14 -14.98
C PHE A 201 -23.75 -10.98 -14.28
N THR A 202 -24.55 -12.04 -14.25
CA THR A 202 -25.76 -12.07 -13.44
C THR A 202 -25.40 -12.44 -12.02
N LEU A 203 -25.82 -11.62 -11.07
CA LEU A 203 -25.75 -11.91 -9.66
C LEU A 203 -26.89 -12.88 -9.33
N THR A 204 -26.54 -14.08 -8.90
CA THR A 204 -27.50 -15.14 -8.57
C THR A 204 -28.05 -14.96 -7.15
N GLY A 205 -29.22 -15.57 -6.87
CA GLY A 205 -29.77 -15.65 -5.51
C GLY A 205 -28.95 -16.52 -4.54
N LYS A 206 -27.89 -17.18 -5.02
CA LYS A 206 -26.92 -17.90 -4.18
C LYS A 206 -25.82 -16.99 -3.62
N ASN A 207 -25.72 -15.75 -4.13
CA ASN A 207 -24.81 -14.77 -3.57
C ASN A 207 -25.08 -14.55 -2.09
N LYS A 208 -24.01 -14.49 -1.30
CA LYS A 208 -24.11 -14.13 0.12
C LYS A 208 -24.75 -12.74 0.24
N LYS A 209 -25.63 -12.58 1.22
CA LYS A 209 -26.28 -11.30 1.55
C LYS A 209 -25.26 -10.15 1.67
N GLU A 210 -24.11 -10.41 2.29
CA GLU A 210 -23.01 -9.45 2.44
C GLU A 210 -22.47 -8.95 1.08
N ALA A 211 -22.28 -9.84 0.11
CA ALA A 211 -21.80 -9.47 -1.22
C ALA A 211 -22.78 -8.55 -1.94
N LEU A 212 -24.08 -8.88 -1.88
CA LEU A 212 -25.15 -8.05 -2.46
C LEU A 212 -25.27 -6.71 -1.74
N GLU A 213 -25.10 -6.67 -0.41
CA GLU A 213 -25.14 -5.42 0.35
C GLU A 213 -23.97 -4.50 -0.01
N LYS A 214 -22.76 -5.03 -0.13
CA LYS A 214 -21.57 -4.23 -0.45
C LYS A 214 -21.53 -3.79 -1.90
N LEU A 215 -21.94 -4.64 -2.84
CA LEU A 215 -22.18 -4.21 -4.23
C LEU A 215 -23.28 -3.15 -4.31
N GLY A 216 -24.37 -3.32 -3.56
CA GLY A 216 -25.44 -2.33 -3.49
C GLY A 216 -24.98 -0.99 -2.89
N ARG A 217 -24.10 -1.01 -1.88
CA ARG A 217 -23.49 0.21 -1.34
C ARG A 217 -22.59 0.88 -2.38
N LEU A 218 -21.73 0.11 -3.06
CA LEU A 218 -20.85 0.63 -4.11
C LEU A 218 -21.66 1.26 -5.26
N GLY A 219 -22.75 0.63 -5.69
CA GLY A 219 -23.64 1.15 -6.74
C GLY A 219 -24.46 2.39 -6.32
N ARG A 220 -24.65 2.63 -5.01
CA ARG A 220 -25.39 3.79 -4.48
C ARG A 220 -24.49 4.96 -4.10
N LEU A 221 -23.28 4.70 -3.60
CA LEU A 221 -22.30 5.72 -3.22
C LEU A 221 -21.52 6.16 -4.45
N GLY A 222 -22.20 6.91 -5.31
CA GLY A 222 -21.58 7.60 -6.43
C GLY A 222 -20.72 8.77 -5.94
N LEU A 223 -19.41 8.67 -6.23
CA LEU A 223 -18.45 9.78 -6.28
C LEU A 223 -18.03 10.38 -4.92
N LEU A 224 -16.73 10.32 -4.64
CA LEU A 224 -16.03 11.43 -3.98
C LEU A 224 -15.30 12.26 -5.05
N PRO A 225 -15.12 13.56 -4.81
CA PRO A 225 -14.95 14.55 -5.87
C PRO A 225 -13.55 14.49 -6.49
N ASN A 226 -13.59 14.52 -7.82
CA ASN A 226 -12.57 14.99 -8.74
C ASN A 226 -11.27 14.16 -8.90
N GLU A 227 -11.03 13.91 -10.19
CA GLU A 227 -9.74 13.85 -10.88
C GLU A 227 -9.01 12.50 -11.06
N GLU A 228 -8.57 12.39 -12.31
CA GLU A 228 -7.59 11.50 -12.93
C GLU A 228 -7.98 10.07 -13.38
N LYS A 229 -7.64 9.83 -14.66
CA LYS A 229 -7.51 8.52 -15.28
C LYS A 229 -6.42 7.75 -14.53
N PHE A 230 -6.83 6.86 -13.63
CA PHE A 230 -5.90 5.93 -13.01
C PHE A 230 -5.36 4.94 -14.06
N ILE A 231 -4.03 4.89 -14.16
CA ILE A 231 -3.29 3.75 -14.70
C ILE A 231 -2.52 3.21 -13.50
N CYS A 232 -3.05 2.19 -12.84
CA CYS A 232 -2.30 1.47 -11.81
C CYS A 232 -1.86 0.13 -12.38
N PRO A 233 -0.54 -0.17 -12.48
CA PRO A 233 -0.09 -1.51 -12.21
C PRO A 233 -0.25 -1.72 -10.70
N VAL A 234 -1.27 -2.46 -10.28
CA VAL A 234 -1.58 -2.67 -8.86
C VAL A 234 -0.39 -3.38 -8.19
N PHE A 235 0.47 -2.65 -7.48
CA PHE A 235 1.42 -3.21 -6.53
C PHE A 235 0.87 -2.92 -5.11
N LEU A 236 -0.26 -3.55 -4.77
CA LEU A 236 -0.85 -3.45 -3.44
C LEU A 236 -0.32 -4.57 -2.52
N ASP A 237 -0.06 -4.23 -1.26
CA ASP A 237 0.22 -5.18 -0.18
C ASP A 237 -1.12 -5.67 0.42
N GLU A 238 -1.19 -6.93 0.88
CA GLU A 238 -2.42 -7.53 1.43
C GLU A 238 -2.93 -6.77 2.66
N HIS A 239 -2.03 -6.16 3.43
CA HIS A 239 -2.39 -5.35 4.60
C HIS A 239 -3.28 -4.15 4.24
N ASP A 240 -3.29 -3.72 2.98
CA ASP A 240 -4.15 -2.66 2.45
C ASP A 240 -5.50 -3.20 1.91
N MET A 241 -5.69 -4.53 1.86
CA MET A 241 -6.84 -5.25 1.32
C MET A 241 -7.83 -5.68 2.41
N GLU A 242 -8.27 -4.73 3.26
CA GLU A 242 -8.98 -4.99 4.53
C GLU A 242 -10.25 -5.89 4.46
N GLU A 243 -10.89 -6.09 3.30
CA GLU A 243 -12.10 -6.91 3.18
C GLU A 243 -12.16 -7.76 1.89
N HIS A 244 -12.30 -9.08 2.03
CA HIS A 244 -12.44 -10.05 0.93
C HIS A 244 -13.85 -10.61 0.87
N ILE A 245 -14.47 -10.63 -0.32
CA ILE A 245 -15.87 -11.04 -0.47
C ILE A 245 -16.07 -12.00 -1.63
N MET A 246 -16.78 -13.07 -1.28
CA MET A 246 -17.15 -14.15 -2.18
C MET A 246 -18.46 -13.82 -2.89
N ALA A 247 -18.44 -13.79 -4.21
CA ALA A 247 -19.62 -13.67 -5.05
C ALA A 247 -19.68 -14.80 -6.09
N GLU A 248 -20.86 -15.41 -6.23
CA GLU A 248 -21.18 -16.35 -7.30
C GLU A 248 -21.79 -15.59 -8.48
N MET A 249 -21.05 -15.55 -9.58
CA MET A 249 -21.40 -14.78 -10.77
C MET A 249 -21.53 -15.71 -11.97
N THR A 250 -22.66 -15.64 -12.67
CA THR A 250 -22.85 -16.42 -13.91
C THR A 250 -22.61 -15.51 -15.11
N TYR A 251 -21.67 -15.91 -15.96
CA TYR A 251 -21.35 -15.19 -17.18
C TYR A 251 -22.44 -15.41 -18.24
N LYS A 252 -22.95 -14.32 -18.82
CA LYS A 252 -23.83 -14.38 -20.00
C LYS A 252 -22.96 -14.35 -21.26
N GLU A 253 -22.90 -15.46 -21.96
CA GLU A 253 -22.06 -15.75 -23.14
C GLU A 253 -22.25 -14.83 -24.36
N ALA A 254 -23.23 -13.91 -24.33
CA ALA A 254 -23.76 -13.28 -25.53
C ALA A 254 -22.84 -12.26 -26.25
N THR A 255 -21.62 -11.95 -25.78
CA THR A 255 -20.75 -10.95 -26.42
C THR A 255 -19.25 -11.14 -26.13
N LEU A 256 -18.67 -12.28 -26.49
CA LEU A 256 -17.21 -12.36 -26.69
C LEU A 256 -16.90 -12.55 -28.18
N PRO A 257 -16.08 -11.67 -28.80
CA PRO A 257 -15.56 -11.94 -30.14
C PRO A 257 -14.81 -13.27 -30.16
N GLU A 258 -14.93 -14.06 -31.24
CA GLU A 258 -14.25 -15.37 -31.39
C GLU A 258 -12.72 -15.31 -31.18
N LYS A 259 -12.11 -14.12 -31.29
CA LYS A 259 -10.66 -13.89 -31.20
C LYS A 259 -10.19 -13.17 -29.93
N VAL A 260 -10.77 -13.46 -28.78
CA VAL A 260 -10.22 -13.02 -27.48
C VAL A 260 -9.03 -13.89 -27.03
N MET A 261 -8.71 -14.95 -27.77
CA MET A 261 -7.75 -16.02 -27.42
C MET A 261 -6.42 -16.01 -28.20
N GLU A 262 -6.12 -14.97 -28.98
CA GLU A 262 -4.77 -14.74 -29.56
C GLU A 262 -3.99 -13.67 -28.78
#